data_AF-A0A4R9XRR6-F1
#
_entry.id   AF-A0A4R9XRR6-F1
#
_cell.length_a   1.000
_cell.length_b   1.000
_cell.length_c   1.000
_cell.angle_alpha   90.00
_cell.angle_beta   90.00
_cell.angle_gamma   90.00
#
_symmetry.space_group_name_H-M   'P 1'
#
loop_
_entity.id
_entity.type
_entity.pdbx_description
1 polymer ?
#
loop_
_entity_poly.entity_id
_entity_poly.type
_entity_poly.pdbx_seq_one_letter_code
_entity_poly.pdbx_strand_id
1 'polypeptide(L)'
;MSNTAAKILLAISVCTVAAQALAGGQDSYVFCDNGLRCVTAPCPSNSALDLATGELIKGVSIDIEGLTQEDKALDLSDKLYAGKVVVVGSIENRTQTFNGKQHTLPWLVATAIERAARDGERGHCSAH
;
A
#
# COMPACT_ATOMS: atom_id res chain seq x y z
N MET A 1 -64.10 18.32 14.28
CA MET A 1 -63.25 19.38 13.68
C MET A 1 -62.07 19.64 14.60
N SER A 2 -60.89 19.77 14.00
CA SER A 2 -59.59 20.20 14.54
C SER A 2 -58.70 19.23 15.33
N ASN A 3 -57.72 18.70 14.60
CA ASN A 3 -56.38 18.26 14.98
C ASN A 3 -55.76 19.02 16.15
N THR A 4 -54.90 18.34 16.95
CA THR A 4 -53.46 18.69 17.08
C THR A 4 -52.71 17.50 17.69
N ALA A 5 -52.04 16.67 16.88
CA ALA A 5 -51.07 15.69 17.37
C ALA A 5 -49.67 16.29 17.21
N ALA A 6 -49.02 16.57 18.34
CA ALA A 6 -47.71 17.20 18.42
C ALA A 6 -46.63 16.29 17.80
N LYS A 7 -45.91 16.83 16.81
CA LYS A 7 -44.71 16.21 16.23
C LYS A 7 -43.53 16.42 17.19
N ILE A 8 -42.98 15.36 17.75
CA ILE A 8 -41.71 15.39 18.48
C ILE A 8 -40.63 14.84 17.53
N LEU A 9 -39.72 15.73 17.13
CA LEU A 9 -38.55 15.44 16.29
C LEU A 9 -37.30 15.23 17.16
N LEU A 10 -36.60 14.13 16.89
CA LEU A 10 -35.16 13.82 16.97
C LEU A 10 -34.26 14.50 18.01
N ALA A 11 -33.43 13.68 18.69
CA ALA A 11 -31.98 13.65 18.46
C ALA A 11 -31.32 12.50 19.26
N ILE A 12 -30.97 11.40 18.60
CA ILE A 12 -30.02 10.42 19.17
C ILE A 12 -28.65 10.76 18.60
N SER A 13 -27.86 11.51 19.37
CA SER A 13 -26.46 11.78 19.06
C SER A 13 -25.62 10.56 19.44
N VAL A 14 -25.46 9.61 18.53
CA VAL A 14 -24.43 8.57 18.66
C VAL A 14 -23.11 9.16 18.17
N CYS A 15 -22.28 9.66 19.10
CA CYS A 15 -20.87 9.89 18.81
C CYS A 15 -20.16 8.54 18.74
N THR A 16 -20.12 7.92 17.55
CA THR A 16 -19.12 6.89 17.26
C THR A 16 -17.78 7.59 17.12
N VAL A 17 -16.99 7.59 18.20
CA VAL A 17 -15.55 7.83 18.09
C VAL A 17 -14.98 6.67 17.29
N ALA A 18 -14.75 6.89 15.99
CA ALA A 18 -13.95 5.99 15.19
C ALA A 18 -12.56 5.92 15.83
N ALA A 19 -12.22 4.76 16.39
CA ALA A 19 -10.86 4.48 16.81
C ALA A 19 -9.97 4.49 15.56
N GLN A 20 -9.26 5.59 15.35
CA GLN A 20 -8.19 5.65 14.38
C GLN A 20 -7.02 4.87 14.98
N ALA A 21 -7.03 3.56 14.73
CA ALA A 21 -5.86 2.72 14.94
C ALA A 21 -4.78 3.22 13.98
N LEU A 22 -3.78 3.93 14.50
CA LEU A 22 -2.49 4.01 13.84
C LEU A 22 -1.88 2.61 13.92
N ALA A 23 -2.24 1.75 12.98
CA ALA A 23 -1.58 0.49 12.79
C ALA A 23 -0.19 0.78 12.21
N GLY A 24 0.83 0.79 13.07
CA GLY A 24 2.17 0.35 12.67
C GLY A 24 2.17 -1.17 12.53
N GLY A 25 1.17 -1.72 11.84
CA GLY A 25 0.89 -3.13 11.67
C GLY A 25 1.47 -3.62 10.35
N GLN A 26 1.62 -4.93 10.25
CA GLN A 26 1.83 -5.56 8.95
C GLN A 26 0.52 -5.51 8.17
N ASP A 27 0.56 -4.98 6.96
CA ASP A 27 -0.55 -5.00 6.01
C ASP A 27 -0.14 -5.75 4.74
N SER A 28 -1.10 -5.97 3.86
CA SER A 28 -0.91 -6.67 2.59
C SER A 28 -0.94 -5.68 1.43
N TYR A 29 0.08 -5.76 0.58
CA TYR A 29 0.30 -4.83 -0.52
C TYR A 29 0.45 -5.56 -1.84
N VAL A 30 0.01 -4.92 -2.94
CA VAL A 30 0.51 -5.27 -4.28
C VAL A 30 1.51 -4.20 -4.69
N PHE A 31 2.78 -4.60 -4.77
CA PHE A 31 3.85 -3.75 -5.27
C PHE A 31 3.93 -3.86 -6.80
N CYS A 32 4.12 -2.74 -7.48
CA CYS A 32 4.43 -2.70 -8.91
C CYS A 32 5.72 -1.91 -9.13
N ASP A 33 6.62 -2.48 -9.92
CA ASP A 33 7.68 -1.74 -10.60
C ASP A 33 7.25 -1.60 -12.06
N ASN A 34 6.94 -0.38 -12.48
CA ASN A 34 6.45 -0.13 -13.84
C ASN A 34 7.56 -0.19 -14.91
N GLY A 35 8.80 -0.55 -14.57
CA GLY A 35 9.87 -0.84 -15.52
C GLY A 35 10.42 0.36 -16.27
N LEU A 36 9.90 1.56 -16.00
CA LEU A 36 10.45 2.80 -16.49
C LEU A 36 11.83 2.97 -15.85
N ARG A 37 12.86 2.71 -16.66
CA ARG A 37 14.25 2.88 -16.25
C ARG A 37 14.43 4.27 -15.69
N CYS A 38 14.92 4.31 -14.46
CA CYS A 38 15.14 5.54 -13.73
C CYS A 38 16.24 6.37 -14.40
N VAL A 39 15.85 7.47 -15.06
CA VAL A 39 16.82 8.41 -15.64
C VAL A 39 17.43 9.30 -14.55
N THR A 40 16.65 9.61 -13.51
CA THR A 40 17.10 10.41 -12.37
C THR A 40 16.39 9.92 -11.10
N ALA A 41 17.16 9.60 -10.06
CA ALA A 41 16.62 9.23 -8.76
C ALA A 41 16.11 10.46 -7.98
N PRO A 42 15.05 10.32 -7.17
CA PRO A 42 14.32 9.08 -6.87
C PRO A 42 13.35 8.67 -7.99
N CYS A 43 13.23 7.36 -8.21
CA CYS A 43 12.45 6.79 -9.31
C CYS A 43 10.95 6.82 -8.97
N PRO A 44 10.11 7.59 -9.67
CA PRO A 44 8.70 7.72 -9.33
C PRO A 44 7.87 6.51 -9.78
N SER A 45 8.48 5.58 -10.51
CA SER A 45 7.82 4.52 -11.27
C SER A 45 7.28 3.38 -10.41
N ASN A 46 7.63 3.33 -9.14
CA ASN A 46 7.22 2.25 -8.25
C ASN A 46 6.04 2.67 -7.39
N SER A 47 5.14 1.74 -7.13
CA SER A 47 3.97 1.97 -6.27
C SER A 47 3.59 0.74 -5.47
N ALA A 48 2.89 0.95 -4.37
CA ALA A 48 2.25 -0.10 -3.60
C ALA A 48 0.77 0.23 -3.40
N LEU A 49 -0.11 -0.68 -3.82
CA LEU A 49 -1.51 -0.64 -3.44
C LEU A 49 -1.66 -1.34 -2.09
N ASP A 50 -2.11 -0.62 -1.09
CA ASP A 50 -2.56 -1.19 0.19
C ASP A 50 -3.93 -1.86 -0.02
N LEU A 51 -4.00 -3.17 0.26
CA LEU A 51 -5.24 -3.95 0.07
C LEU A 51 -6.26 -3.75 1.17
N ALA A 52 -5.86 -3.27 2.36
CA ALA A 52 -6.77 -2.97 3.45
C ALA A 52 -7.52 -1.66 3.22
N THR A 53 -6.82 -0.64 2.72
CA THR A 53 -7.38 0.71 2.54
C THR A 53 -7.75 1.05 1.09
N GLY A 54 -7.17 0.34 0.12
CA GLY A 54 -7.27 0.68 -1.30
C GLY A 54 -6.40 1.88 -1.70
N GLU A 55 -5.53 2.38 -0.81
CA GLU A 55 -4.64 3.50 -1.09
C GLU A 55 -3.50 3.09 -2.03
N LEU A 56 -3.25 3.90 -3.06
CA LEU A 56 -2.10 3.73 -3.95
C LEU A 56 -0.96 4.67 -3.53
N ILE A 57 0.06 4.10 -2.92
CA ILE A 57 1.27 4.80 -2.46
C ILE A 57 2.28 4.84 -3.60
N LYS A 58 2.75 6.04 -3.98
CA LYS A 58 3.69 6.25 -5.09
C LYS A 58 5.13 6.47 -4.62
N GLY A 59 6.10 6.16 -5.48
CA GLY A 59 7.52 6.32 -5.20
C GLY A 59 8.04 5.35 -4.14
N VAL A 60 7.41 4.18 -4.03
CA VAL A 60 7.72 3.17 -3.00
C VAL A 60 8.92 2.35 -3.43
N SER A 61 9.92 2.23 -2.56
CA SER A 61 10.97 1.21 -2.71
C SER A 61 10.57 -0.05 -1.94
N ILE A 62 11.03 -1.23 -2.37
CA ILE A 62 10.76 -2.47 -1.64
C ILE A 62 12.05 -3.03 -1.05
N ASP A 63 12.00 -3.37 0.23
CA ASP A 63 13.05 -4.07 0.95
C ASP A 63 12.59 -5.52 1.16
N ILE A 64 13.25 -6.44 0.46
CA ILE A 64 12.97 -7.87 0.51
C ILE A 64 13.97 -8.64 1.38
N GLU A 65 14.86 -7.95 2.10
CA GLU A 65 15.90 -8.63 2.89
C GLU A 65 15.30 -9.54 3.96
N GLY A 66 14.15 -9.16 4.53
CA GLY A 66 13.39 -9.91 5.53
C GLY A 66 12.68 -11.16 5.02
N LEU A 67 12.59 -11.38 3.70
CA LEU A 67 11.91 -12.56 3.14
C LEU A 67 12.73 -13.85 3.33
N THR A 68 12.00 -14.96 3.48
CA THR A 68 12.56 -16.33 3.51
C THR A 68 13.20 -16.69 2.16
N GLN A 69 13.99 -17.77 2.13
CA GLN A 69 14.57 -18.28 0.88
C GLN A 69 13.48 -18.76 -0.09
N GLU A 70 12.45 -19.40 0.44
CA GLU A 70 11.28 -19.86 -0.31
C GLU A 70 10.54 -18.69 -0.97
N ASP A 71 10.35 -17.60 -0.23
CA ASP A 71 9.72 -16.38 -0.75
C ASP A 71 10.62 -15.62 -1.74
N LYS A 72 11.94 -15.70 -1.56
CA LYS A 72 12.97 -15.21 -2.51
C LYS A 72 13.19 -16.16 -3.69
N ALA A 73 12.15 -16.88 -4.13
CA ALA A 73 12.20 -17.70 -5.32
C ALA A 73 12.80 -16.93 -6.52
N LEU A 74 13.43 -17.67 -7.45
CA LEU A 74 14.19 -17.11 -8.57
C LEU A 74 13.41 -16.10 -9.44
N ASP A 75 12.07 -16.16 -9.42
CA ASP A 75 11.17 -15.32 -10.20
C ASP A 75 10.52 -14.19 -9.38
N LEU A 76 10.95 -13.94 -8.14
CA LEU A 76 10.36 -12.92 -7.28
C LEU A 76 10.44 -11.52 -7.91
N SER A 77 11.57 -11.17 -8.52
CA SER A 77 11.73 -9.87 -9.19
C SER A 77 10.70 -9.68 -10.31
N ASP A 78 10.45 -10.70 -11.12
CA ASP A 78 9.46 -10.65 -12.21
C ASP A 78 8.03 -10.59 -11.67
N LYS A 79 7.78 -11.28 -10.56
CA LYS A 79 6.49 -11.24 -9.86
C LYS A 79 6.21 -9.87 -9.25
N LEU A 80 7.20 -9.24 -8.62
CA LEU A 80 7.09 -7.89 -8.05
C LEU A 80 6.94 -6.84 -9.17
N TYR A 81 7.70 -6.99 -10.25
CA TYR A 81 7.60 -6.12 -11.42
C TYR A 81 6.16 -6.08 -11.97
N ALA A 82 5.56 -7.25 -12.18
CA ALA A 82 4.22 -7.35 -12.74
C ALA A 82 3.09 -7.32 -11.68
N GLY A 83 3.40 -7.02 -10.41
CA GLY A 83 2.44 -7.06 -9.30
C GLY A 83 1.67 -8.37 -9.19
N LYS A 84 2.33 -9.51 -9.46
CA LYS A 84 1.72 -10.86 -9.47
C LYS A 84 1.61 -11.49 -8.09
N VAL A 85 2.15 -10.85 -7.06
CA VAL A 85 2.13 -11.35 -5.68
C VAL A 85 1.64 -10.30 -4.70
N VAL A 86 1.04 -10.77 -3.62
CA VAL A 86 0.71 -9.98 -2.45
C VAL A 86 1.85 -10.09 -1.45
N VAL A 87 2.38 -8.94 -1.05
CA VAL A 87 3.49 -8.78 -0.13
C VAL A 87 2.95 -8.36 1.22
N VAL A 88 3.29 -9.11 2.27
CA VAL A 88 3.03 -8.69 3.65
C VAL A 88 4.21 -7.87 4.14
N GLY A 89 3.94 -6.73 4.77
CA GLY A 89 4.99 -5.85 5.27
C GLY A 89 4.46 -4.58 5.90
N SER A 90 5.35 -3.61 6.09
CA SER A 90 5.02 -2.29 6.60
C SER A 90 5.62 -1.20 5.72
N ILE A 91 4.96 -0.04 5.64
CA ILE A 91 5.51 1.15 5.00
C ILE A 91 6.34 1.93 6.02
N GLU A 92 7.63 2.06 5.76
CA GLU A 92 8.56 2.87 6.53
C GLU A 92 9.06 4.07 5.72
N ASN A 93 9.15 5.23 6.34
CA ASN A 93 9.77 6.40 5.70
C ASN A 93 11.27 6.40 5.99
N ARG A 94 12.09 6.19 4.95
CA ARG A 94 13.55 6.16 5.06
C ARG A 94 14.18 7.33 4.33
N THR A 95 15.15 7.97 4.98
CA THR A 95 15.92 9.08 4.39
C THR A 95 17.14 8.54 3.67
N GLN A 96 17.29 8.91 2.40
CA GLN A 96 18.45 8.56 1.58
C GLN A 96 18.96 9.76 0.80
N THR A 97 20.25 9.73 0.46
CA THR A 97 20.88 10.77 -0.34
C THR A 97 20.94 10.35 -1.81
N PHE A 98 20.24 11.08 -2.67
CA PHE A 98 20.32 10.93 -4.12
C PHE A 98 20.91 12.21 -4.71
N ASN A 99 21.93 12.10 -5.57
CA ASN A 99 22.55 13.24 -6.25
C ASN A 99 22.95 14.40 -5.29
N GLY A 100 23.43 14.07 -4.09
CA GLY A 100 23.84 15.05 -3.08
C GLY A 100 22.69 15.71 -2.31
N LYS A 101 21.44 15.30 -2.51
CA LYS A 101 20.26 15.79 -1.78
C LYS A 101 19.64 14.67 -0.96
N GLN A 102 19.17 15.00 0.25
CA GLN A 102 18.42 14.07 1.09
C GLN A 102 16.96 14.03 0.65
N HIS A 103 16.42 12.82 0.54
CA HIS A 103 15.02 12.53 0.23
C HIS A 103 14.50 11.50 1.24
N THR A 104 13.34 11.78 1.83
CA THR A 104 12.60 10.79 2.62
C THR A 104 11.57 10.13 1.70
N LEU A 105 11.66 8.81 1.54
CA LEU A 105 10.82 8.04 0.64
C LEU A 105 10.14 6.90 1.41
N PRO A 106 8.96 6.45 0.97
CA PRO A 106 8.32 5.27 1.53
C PRO A 106 9.03 3.99 1.06
N TRP A 107 9.20 3.06 1.99
CA TRP A 107 9.82 1.75 1.82
C TRP A 107 8.86 0.69 2.30
N LEU A 108 8.43 -0.22 1.42
CA LEU A 108 7.73 -1.42 1.79
C LEU A 108 8.74 -2.44 2.32
N VAL A 109 8.75 -2.64 3.63
CA VAL A 109 9.60 -3.64 4.29
C VAL A 109 8.86 -4.97 4.31
N ALA A 110 9.23 -5.84 3.37
CA ALA A 110 8.57 -7.10 3.13
C ALA A 110 9.00 -8.16 4.15
N THR A 111 8.02 -8.81 4.76
CA THR A 111 8.23 -9.88 5.75
C THR A 111 7.74 -11.24 5.27
N ALA A 112 6.81 -11.29 4.31
CA ALA A 112 6.39 -12.52 3.67
C ALA A 112 5.76 -12.28 2.29
N ILE A 113 5.69 -13.33 1.47
CA ILE A 113 4.80 -13.39 0.32
C ILE A 113 3.55 -14.17 0.71
N GLU A 114 2.39 -13.51 0.68
CA GLU A 114 1.13 -14.12 1.16
C GLU A 114 0.56 -15.10 0.13
N ARG A 115 0.44 -14.63 -1.13
CA ARG A 115 -0.26 -15.33 -2.21
C ARG A 115 -0.01 -14.66 -3.55
N ALA A 116 -0.52 -15.28 -4.62
CA ALA A 116 -0.68 -14.60 -5.90
C ALA A 116 -1.70 -13.45 -5.79
N ALA A 117 -1.42 -12.35 -6.48
CA ALA A 117 -2.34 -11.22 -6.63
C ALA A 117 -3.44 -11.54 -7.64
N ARG A 118 -4.63 -11.02 -7.40
CA ARG A 118 -5.77 -11.10 -8.32
C ARG A 118 -5.61 -10.05 -9.42
N ASP A 119 -6.22 -10.30 -10.58
CA ASP A 119 -6.14 -9.37 -11.71
C ASP A 119 -6.59 -7.94 -11.37
N GLY A 120 -7.62 -7.79 -10.53
CA GLY A 120 -8.10 -6.48 -10.07
C GLY A 120 -7.14 -5.77 -9.10
N GLU A 121 -6.37 -6.51 -8.30
CA GLU A 121 -5.41 -5.94 -7.33
C GLU A 121 -4.18 -5.36 -8.05
N ARG A 122 -3.80 -5.97 -9.18
CA ARG A 122 -2.66 -5.53 -10.00
C ARG A 122 -3.01 -4.60 -11.16
N GLY A 123 -4.28 -4.18 -11.28
CA GLY A 123 -4.73 -3.29 -12.37
C GLY A 123 -4.06 -1.91 -12.39
N HIS A 124 -3.37 -1.54 -11.30
CA HIS A 124 -2.58 -0.32 -11.22
C HIS A 124 -1.15 -0.47 -11.77
N CYS A 125 -0.68 -1.70 -12.01
CA CYS A 125 0.60 -1.94 -12.65
C CYS A 125 0.47 -1.63 -14.15
N SER A 126 1.32 -0.75 -14.69
CA SER A 126 1.27 -0.34 -16.10
C SER A 126 2.00 -1.29 -17.06
N ALA A 127 2.73 -2.28 -16.53
CA ALA A 127 3.41 -3.31 -17.32
C ALA A 127 2.46 -4.52 -17.51
N HIS A 128 1.63 -4.43 -18.55
CA HIS A 128 0.79 -5.52 -19.04
C HIS A 128 1.52 -6.38 -20.08
#